data_AF-W4RJL9-F1
#
_entry.id   AF-W4RJL9-F1
#
_cell.length_a   1.000
_cell.length_b   1.000
_cell.length_c   1.000
_cell.angle_alpha   90.00
_cell.angle_beta   90.00
_cell.angle_gamma   90.00
#
_symmetry.space_group_name_H-M   'P 1'
#
loop_
_entity.id
_entity.type
_entity.pdbx_description
1 polymer ?
#
loop_
_entity_poly.entity_id
_entity_poly.type
_entity_poly.pdbx_seq_one_letter_code
_entity_poly.pdbx_strand_id
1 'polypeptide(L)'
;MEFLGLTDLLVGVDDFSDWPETVKSLPRLGPDLSIDLDLVEELKPDLVLASLSVPGMEKNIEGLAARNIPHIVLNPQSLADIENDLMITANA
;
A
#
# COMPACT_ATOMS: atom_id res chain seq x y z
N MET A 1 1.41 -8.80 -1.17
CA MET A 1 0.30 -9.41 -1.91
C MET A 1 0.70 -10.70 -2.62
N GLU A 2 1.68 -10.69 -3.53
CA GLU A 2 2.04 -11.89 -4.30
C GLU A 2 2.46 -13.10 -3.46
N PHE A 3 3.31 -12.92 -2.44
CA PHE A 3 3.69 -14.01 -1.54
C PHE A 3 2.54 -14.55 -0.68
N LEU A 4 1.42 -13.82 -0.60
CA LEU A 4 0.18 -14.28 0.04
C LEU A 4 -0.80 -14.90 -0.98
N GLY A 5 -0.48 -14.86 -2.28
CA GLY A 5 -1.37 -15.32 -3.35
C GLY A 5 -2.59 -14.41 -3.57
N LEU A 6 -2.49 -13.13 -3.23
CA LEU A 6 -3.60 -12.15 -3.23
C LEU A 6 -3.41 -11.00 -4.22
N THR A 7 -2.54 -11.16 -5.23
CA THR A 7 -2.23 -10.08 -6.19
C THR A 7 -3.45 -9.63 -7.01
N ASP A 8 -4.42 -10.53 -7.23
CA ASP A 8 -5.67 -10.27 -7.93
C ASP A 8 -6.61 -9.30 -7.18
N LEU A 9 -6.38 -9.07 -5.88
CA LEU A 9 -7.12 -8.08 -5.09
C LEU A 9 -6.60 -6.65 -5.28
N LEU A 10 -5.43 -6.46 -5.89
CA LEU A 10 -4.85 -5.13 -6.08
C LEU A 10 -5.60 -4.34 -7.16
N VAL A 11 -6.01 -3.12 -6.82
CA VAL A 11 -6.70 -2.18 -7.73
C VAL A 11 -5.83 -1.01 -8.19
N GLY A 12 -4.66 -0.82 -7.57
CA GLY A 12 -3.70 0.24 -7.87
C GLY A 12 -2.43 0.08 -7.05
N VAL A 13 -1.34 0.67 -7.51
CA VAL A 13 -0.02 0.60 -6.87
C VAL A 13 0.75 1.92 -7.00
N ASP A 14 1.76 2.14 -6.15
CA ASP A 14 2.70 3.25 -6.30
C ASP A 14 3.65 3.02 -7.49
N ASP A 15 4.44 4.03 -7.85
CA ASP A 15 5.35 3.98 -9.01
C ASP A 15 6.50 2.95 -8.88
N PHE A 16 6.85 2.51 -7.67
CA PHE A 16 7.98 1.62 -7.41
C PHE A 16 7.58 0.14 -7.27
N SER A 17 6.28 -0.15 -7.12
CA SER A 17 5.76 -1.52 -7.09
C SER A 17 5.83 -2.17 -8.49
N ASP A 18 6.91 -2.88 -8.80
CA ASP A 18 7.23 -3.34 -10.16
C ASP A 18 7.25 -4.88 -10.33
N TRP A 19 6.92 -5.62 -9.28
CA TRP A 19 6.87 -7.09 -9.27
C TRP A 19 5.66 -7.61 -8.47
N PRO A 20 5.02 -8.72 -8.90
CA PRO A 20 5.26 -9.49 -10.13
C PRO A 20 4.86 -8.71 -11.40
N GLU A 21 5.23 -9.20 -12.59
CA GLU A 21 5.00 -8.48 -13.86
C GLU A 21 3.52 -8.06 -14.05
N THR A 22 2.59 -8.83 -13.48
CA THR A 22 1.15 -8.57 -13.52
C THR A 22 0.74 -7.26 -12.82
N VAL A 23 1.49 -6.76 -11.83
CA VAL A 23 1.15 -5.47 -11.19
C VAL A 23 1.40 -4.29 -12.11
N LYS A 24 2.18 -4.46 -13.19
CA LYS A 24 2.48 -3.36 -14.12
C LYS A 24 1.30 -2.88 -14.94
N SER A 25 0.24 -3.68 -15.07
CA SER A 25 -1.00 -3.25 -15.71
C SER A 25 -1.94 -2.46 -14.79
N LEU A 26 -1.64 -2.38 -13.49
CA LEU A 26 -2.46 -1.66 -12.53
C LEU A 26 -2.26 -0.14 -12.66
N PRO A 27 -3.28 0.67 -12.31
CA PRO A 27 -3.15 2.11 -12.17
C PRO A 27 -1.98 2.50 -11.27
N ARG A 28 -1.22 3.51 -11.71
CA ARG A 28 -0.10 4.10 -10.96
C ARG A 28 -0.58 5.33 -10.23
N LEU A 29 -0.34 5.34 -8.92
CA LEU A 29 -0.85 6.37 -8.00
C LEU A 29 0.20 7.42 -7.66
N GLY A 30 1.33 7.43 -8.38
CA GLY A 30 2.45 8.33 -8.13
C GLY A 30 3.52 7.70 -7.23
N PRO A 31 4.59 8.47 -6.92
CA PRO A 31 5.71 7.96 -6.15
C PRO A 31 5.34 7.85 -4.67
N ASP A 32 6.05 6.98 -3.97
CA ASP A 32 5.88 6.64 -2.56
C ASP A 32 5.77 7.83 -1.59
N LEU A 33 6.46 8.96 -1.83
CA LEU A 33 6.40 10.17 -1.01
C LEU A 33 5.29 11.17 -1.39
N SER A 34 4.63 10.97 -2.53
CA SER A 34 3.58 11.87 -3.00
C SER A 34 2.51 11.12 -3.79
N ILE A 35 1.82 10.21 -3.09
CA ILE A 35 0.69 9.47 -3.64
C ILE A 35 -0.45 10.43 -3.98
N ASP A 36 -1.04 10.26 -5.15
CA ASP A 36 -2.23 10.96 -5.60
C ASP A 36 -3.46 10.37 -4.89
N LEU A 37 -3.87 11.03 -3.81
CA LEU A 37 -5.00 10.60 -3.01
C LEU A 37 -6.36 10.79 -3.71
N ASP A 38 -6.44 11.65 -4.73
CA ASP A 38 -7.68 11.78 -5.53
C ASP A 38 -7.88 10.53 -6.39
N LEU A 39 -6.80 10.01 -6.99
CA LEU A 39 -6.83 8.73 -7.70
C LEU A 39 -7.10 7.56 -6.76
N VAL A 40 -6.53 7.55 -5.55
CA VAL A 40 -6.84 6.53 -4.53
C VAL A 40 -8.35 6.50 -4.24
N GLU A 41 -8.96 7.67 -4.04
CA GLU A 41 -10.39 7.78 -3.74
C GLU A 41 -11.28 7.35 -4.93
N GLU A 42 -10.86 7.64 -6.16
CA GLU A 42 -11.55 7.20 -7.39
C GLU A 42 -11.60 5.66 -7.51
N LEU A 43 -10.54 4.98 -7.10
CA LEU A 43 -10.47 3.51 -7.10
C LEU A 43 -11.34 2.84 -6.04
N LYS A 44 -11.84 3.60 -5.05
CA LYS A 44 -12.70 3.11 -3.95
C LYS A 44 -12.14 1.84 -3.28
N PRO A 45 -10.88 1.84 -2.81
CA PRO A 45 -10.29 0.68 -2.16
C PRO A 45 -11.03 0.37 -0.85
N ASP A 46 -11.22 -0.92 -0.58
CA ASP A 46 -11.68 -1.38 0.73
C ASP A 46 -10.58 -1.24 1.80
N LEU A 47 -9.30 -1.31 1.38
CA LEU A 47 -8.13 -1.18 2.25
C LEU A 47 -6.91 -0.67 1.46
N VAL A 48 -6.11 0.20 2.09
CA VAL A 48 -4.78 0.61 1.59
C VAL A 48 -3.67 0.03 2.48
N LEU A 49 -2.66 -0.56 1.85
CA LEU A 49 -1.40 -0.95 2.52
C LEU A 49 -0.42 0.22 2.45
N ALA A 50 -0.26 0.97 3.54
CA ALA A 50 0.66 2.09 3.62
C ALA A 50 2.00 1.68 4.23
N SER A 51 3.09 2.34 3.81
CA SER A 51 4.44 2.10 4.31
C SER A 51 4.98 3.32 5.08
N LEU A 52 5.84 3.08 6.07
CA LEU A 52 6.65 4.09 6.77
C LEU A 52 8.16 3.78 6.73
N SER A 53 8.65 3.26 5.60
CA SER A 53 10.06 2.89 5.48
C SER A 53 11.02 4.08 5.34
N VAL A 54 10.56 5.24 4.88
CA VAL A 54 11.40 6.45 4.71
C VAL A 54 10.73 7.71 5.25
N PRO A 55 11.50 8.70 5.73
CA PRO A 55 10.95 9.95 6.22
C PRO A 55 10.13 10.68 5.15
N GLY A 56 8.93 11.15 5.53
CA GLY A 56 8.02 11.88 4.65
C GLY A 56 6.79 11.07 4.20
N MET A 57 6.81 9.75 4.36
CA MET A 57 5.67 8.88 4.05
C MET A 57 4.46 9.13 4.97
N GLU A 58 4.66 9.74 6.13
CA GLU A 58 3.61 10.09 7.10
C GLU A 58 2.52 10.96 6.45
N LYS A 59 2.89 11.80 5.47
CA LYS A 59 1.96 12.65 4.72
C LYS A 59 0.85 11.85 4.04
N ASN A 60 1.18 10.67 3.51
CA ASN A 60 0.17 9.83 2.84
C ASN A 60 -0.83 9.29 3.87
N ILE A 61 -0.35 8.89 5.06
CA ILE A 61 -1.19 8.35 6.15
C ILE A 61 -2.12 9.43 6.67
N GLU A 62 -1.61 10.64 6.92
CA GLU A 62 -2.41 11.79 7.32
C GLU A 62 -3.51 12.08 6.29
N GLY A 63 -3.19 12.00 5.00
CA GLY A 63 -4.15 12.19 3.93
C GLY A 63 -5.21 11.08 3.83
N LEU A 64 -4.82 9.82 3.97
CA LEU A 64 -5.74 8.67 4.02
C LEU A 64 -6.69 8.80 5.21
N ALA A 65 -6.17 9.14 6.39
CA ALA A 65 -6.96 9.38 7.59
C ALA A 65 -7.94 10.55 7.42
N ALA A 66 -7.49 11.67 6.84
CA ALA A 66 -8.34 12.84 6.59
C ALA A 66 -9.51 12.53 5.64
N ARG A 67 -9.33 11.58 4.71
CA ARG A 67 -10.36 11.12 3.77
C ARG A 67 -11.20 9.95 4.29
N ASN A 68 -10.92 9.45 5.50
CA ASN A 68 -11.53 8.24 6.08
C ASN A 68 -11.35 7.00 5.19
N ILE A 69 -10.22 6.89 4.48
CA ILE A 69 -9.88 5.71 3.68
C ILE A 69 -9.26 4.66 4.62
N PRO A 70 -9.82 3.44 4.71
CA PRO A 70 -9.26 2.39 5.55
C PRO A 70 -7.83 2.05 5.12
N HIS A 71 -6.92 1.96 6.09
CA HIS A 71 -5.53 1.64 5.81
C HIS A 71 -4.87 0.91 6.97
N ILE A 72 -3.90 0.05 6.65
CA ILE A 72 -2.92 -0.47 7.60
C ILE A 72 -1.56 0.16 7.31
N VAL A 73 -0.79 0.41 8.36
CA VAL A 73 0.55 1.00 8.25
C VAL A 73 1.57 -0.06 8.60
N LEU A 74 2.46 -0.36 7.66
CA LEU A 74 3.54 -1.33 7.80
C LEU A 74 4.88 -0.60 7.90
N ASN A 75 5.73 -1.04 8.83
CA ASN A 75 7.06 -0.45 9.02
C ASN A 75 8.06 -1.48 9.57
N PRO A 76 8.40 -2.50 8.77
CA PRO A 76 9.25 -3.58 9.26
C PRO A 76 10.69 -3.09 9.43
N GLN A 77 11.29 -3.36 10.59
CA GLN A 77 12.68 -3.00 10.92
C GLN A 77 13.58 -4.24 11.14
N SER A 78 13.00 -5.44 11.01
CA SER A 78 13.65 -6.73 11.17
C SER A 78 12.94 -7.81 10.36
N LEU A 79 13.56 -8.99 10.23
CA LEU A 79 12.93 -10.14 9.58
C LEU A 79 11.68 -10.62 10.31
N ALA A 80 11.67 -10.53 11.65
CA ALA A 80 10.50 -10.88 12.46
C ALA A 80 9.34 -9.91 12.22
N ASP A 81 9.65 -8.62 11.98
CA ASP A 81 8.60 -7.65 11.62
C ASP A 81 8.02 -7.95 10.23
N ILE A 82 8.85 -8.39 9.27
CA ILE A 82 8.36 -8.82 7.95
C ILE A 82 7.39 -10.00 8.08
N GLU A 83 7.72 -11.00 8.92
CA GLU A 83 6.82 -12.12 9.21
C GLU A 83 5.50 -11.63 9.81
N ASN A 84 5.58 -10.73 10.79
CA ASN A 84 4.41 -10.15 11.42
C ASN A 84 3.54 -9.33 10.44
N ASP A 85 4.16 -8.55 9.56
CA ASP A 85 3.48 -7.75 8.53
C ASP A 85 2.75 -8.66 7.52
N LEU A 86 3.34 -9.79 7.14
CA LEU A 86 2.67 -10.81 6.32
C LEU A 86 1.42 -11.34 7.02
N MET A 87 1.51 -11.63 8.32
CA MET A 87 0.39 -12.13 9.12
C MET A 87 -0.72 -11.07 9.30
N ILE A 88 -0.35 -9.81 9.55
CA ILE A 88 -1.31 -8.70 9.63
C ILE A 88 -2.03 -8.55 8.29
N THR A 89 -1.28 -8.47 7.20
CA THR A 89 -1.84 -8.29 5.85
C THR A 89 -2.77 -9.44 5.45
N ALA A 90 -2.44 -10.69 5.82
CA ALA A 90 -3.25 -11.85 5.49
C ALA A 90 -4.59 -11.93 6.27
N ASN A 91 -4.69 -11.25 7.42
CA ASN A 91 -5.87 -11.26 8.29
C ASN A 91 -6.75 -10.02 8.15
N ALA A 92 -6.30 -9.02 7.39
CA ALA A 92 -7.03 -7.79 7.12
C ALA A 92 -8.09 -8.02 6.05
#